data_AF-A0A1E5E100-F1
#
_entry.id   AF-A0A1E5E100-F1
#
_cell.length_a   1.000
_cell.length_b   1.000
_cell.length_c   1.000
_cell.angle_alpha   90.00
_cell.angle_beta   90.00
_cell.angle_gamma   90.00
#
_symmetry.space_group_name_H-M   'P 1'
#
loop_
_entity.id
_entity.type
_entity.pdbx_description
1 polymer ?
#
loop_
_entity_poly.entity_id
_entity_poly.type
_entity_poly.pdbx_seq_one_letter_code
_entity_poly.pdbx_strand_id
1 'polypeptide(L)'
;MSKPYSAMMRAIAVDNSLPIEKVAVELWLKDLNNPLRWIVRPVLQVIFVMLLHLVWLFKRLPLPAFSAHQLLQKLICWFCIHFVKKEANLLILRHYATESNILNFLIANSDTQHNENLKPVNLYPKTIQDMLGASFVDHDQHLFDTFADLGEWQKLYNPKSHIQWEHWQPINMDEFEVEERRTQFLDFESAHALFMCLFCLLLTKEEYRDAINGFNLDQSIAIRIGQIIGDPSLSNMAYNQYPLYFVGPWNLGQRFLMHGFFTEHLYAELETRRTKSLT
;
A
#
# COMPACT_ATOMS: atom_id res chain seq x y z
N MET A 1 31.28 -2.75 -21.26
CA MET A 1 30.56 -2.42 -20.01
C MET A 1 29.25 -3.20 -20.00
N SER A 2 29.06 -4.14 -19.07
CA SER A 2 27.77 -4.80 -18.91
C SER A 2 26.74 -3.72 -18.54
N LYS A 3 25.62 -3.66 -19.27
CA LYS A 3 24.53 -2.75 -18.89
C LYS A 3 23.98 -3.23 -17.54
N PRO A 4 23.82 -2.36 -16.53
CA PRO A 4 23.41 -2.75 -15.17
C PRO A 4 21.99 -3.34 -15.11
N TYR A 5 21.20 -3.18 -16.17
CA TYR A 5 19.82 -3.66 -16.30
C TYR A 5 19.63 -4.52 -17.55
N SER A 6 18.73 -5.51 -17.43
CA SER A 6 18.24 -6.33 -18.54
C SER A 6 17.51 -5.50 -19.60
N ALA A 7 17.21 -6.08 -20.77
CA ALA A 7 16.47 -5.38 -21.81
C ALA A 7 15.08 -4.91 -21.35
N MET A 8 14.35 -5.79 -20.65
CA MET A 8 13.05 -5.48 -20.06
C MET A 8 13.15 -4.30 -19.08
N MET A 9 14.10 -4.34 -18.13
CA MET A 9 14.23 -3.29 -17.12
C MET A 9 14.59 -1.93 -17.72
N ARG A 10 15.39 -1.90 -18.80
CA ARG A 10 15.66 -0.64 -19.52
C ARG A 10 14.42 -0.07 -20.21
N ALA A 11 13.52 -0.93 -20.69
CA ALA A 11 12.27 -0.48 -21.29
C ALA A 11 11.34 0.11 -20.21
N ILE A 12 11.19 -0.59 -19.08
CA ILE A 12 10.39 -0.11 -17.94
C ILE A 12 10.94 1.22 -17.38
N ALA A 13 12.26 1.37 -17.30
CA ALA A 13 12.90 2.58 -16.77
C ALA A 13 12.59 3.87 -17.55
N VAL A 14 12.14 3.76 -18.80
CA VAL A 14 11.83 4.90 -19.66
C VAL A 14 10.36 4.99 -20.06
N ASP A 15 9.57 3.96 -19.75
CA ASP A 15 8.14 3.93 -20.04
C ASP A 15 7.41 4.88 -19.08
N ASN A 16 6.76 5.88 -19.65
CA ASN A 16 5.97 6.90 -18.95
C ASN A 16 4.50 6.87 -19.37
N SER A 17 4.05 5.76 -19.97
CA SER A 17 2.65 5.59 -20.41
C SER A 17 1.68 5.51 -19.23
N LEU A 18 2.16 5.06 -18.07
CA LEU A 18 1.42 5.10 -16.80
C LEU A 18 1.99 6.22 -15.92
N PRO A 19 1.14 7.03 -15.26
CA PRO A 19 1.62 8.07 -14.36
C PRO A 19 2.31 7.40 -13.17
N ILE A 20 3.57 7.71 -12.91
CA ILE A 20 4.29 7.25 -11.71
C ILE A 20 5.46 8.20 -11.48
N GLU A 21 5.75 8.51 -10.21
CA GLU A 21 6.89 9.37 -9.93
C GLU A 21 8.20 8.65 -10.23
N LYS A 22 9.15 9.37 -10.83
CA LYS A 22 10.46 8.83 -11.22
C LYS A 22 11.18 8.16 -10.04
N VAL A 23 11.07 8.72 -8.85
CA VAL A 23 11.71 8.16 -7.65
C VAL A 23 11.13 6.79 -7.27
N ALA A 24 9.82 6.59 -7.42
CA ALA A 24 9.19 5.29 -7.19
C ALA A 24 9.68 4.25 -8.21
N VAL A 25 9.79 4.63 -9.50
CA VAL A 25 10.36 3.77 -10.55
C VAL A 25 11.79 3.36 -10.22
N GLU A 26 12.63 4.31 -9.78
CA GLU A 26 14.02 4.04 -9.41
C GLU A 26 14.14 3.08 -8.22
N LEU A 27 13.32 3.26 -7.17
CA LEU A 27 13.25 2.35 -6.03
C LEU A 27 12.81 0.95 -6.44
N TRP A 28 11.74 0.83 -7.22
CA TRP A 28 11.25 -0.45 -7.73
C TRP A 28 12.28 -1.16 -8.60
N LEU A 29 12.90 -0.47 -9.55
CA LEU A 29 13.93 -1.07 -10.40
C LEU A 29 15.11 -1.58 -9.57
N LYS A 30 15.51 -0.85 -8.53
CA LYS A 30 16.61 -1.26 -7.65
C LYS A 30 16.24 -2.46 -6.76
N ASP A 31 15.01 -2.51 -6.23
CA ASP A 31 14.50 -3.67 -5.48
C ASP A 31 14.38 -4.92 -6.39
N LEU A 32 13.81 -4.76 -7.59
CA LEU A 32 13.67 -5.81 -8.59
C LEU A 32 15.03 -6.33 -9.11
N ASN A 33 16.06 -5.48 -9.18
CA ASN A 33 17.42 -5.87 -9.58
C ASN A 33 18.21 -6.62 -8.49
N ASN A 34 17.54 -7.14 -7.46
CA ASN A 34 18.22 -7.89 -6.41
C ASN A 34 18.65 -9.28 -6.93
N PRO A 35 19.96 -9.60 -7.05
CA PRO A 35 20.39 -10.91 -7.55
C PRO A 35 19.94 -12.06 -6.64
N LEU A 36 19.77 -11.79 -5.33
CA LEU A 36 19.26 -12.77 -4.37
C LEU A 36 17.80 -13.13 -4.64
N ARG A 37 17.04 -12.31 -5.36
CA ARG A 37 15.64 -12.59 -5.72
C ARG A 37 15.47 -13.89 -6.49
N TRP A 38 16.43 -14.27 -7.33
CA TRP A 38 16.29 -15.49 -8.15
C TRP A 38 16.64 -16.78 -7.39
N ILE A 39 17.30 -16.67 -6.23
CA ILE A 39 17.75 -17.83 -5.44
C ILE A 39 17.02 -17.90 -4.10
N VAL A 40 17.01 -16.79 -3.35
CA VAL A 40 16.46 -16.70 -2.00
C VAL A 40 14.93 -16.64 -2.02
N ARG A 41 14.32 -15.84 -2.91
CA ARG A 41 12.86 -15.68 -2.94
C ARG A 41 12.11 -17.00 -3.20
N PRO A 42 12.48 -17.86 -4.16
CA PRO A 42 11.78 -19.14 -4.36
C PRO A 42 11.82 -20.03 -3.12
N VAL A 43 12.96 -20.08 -2.44
CA VAL A 43 13.13 -20.87 -1.21
C VAL A 43 12.29 -20.29 -0.07
N LEU A 44 12.40 -18.99 0.18
CA LEU A 44 11.60 -18.31 1.20
C LEU A 44 10.10 -18.39 0.91
N GLN A 45 9.70 -18.33 -0.35
CA GLN A 45 8.31 -18.44 -0.74
C GLN A 45 7.73 -19.82 -0.40
N VAL A 46 8.48 -20.90 -0.64
CA VAL A 46 8.06 -22.24 -0.20
C VAL A 46 7.93 -22.29 1.32
N ILE A 47 8.92 -21.78 2.06
CA ILE A 47 8.91 -21.75 3.53
C ILE A 47 7.71 -20.95 4.06
N PHE A 48 7.50 -19.72 3.59
CA PHE A 48 6.44 -18.84 4.07
C PHE A 48 5.06 -19.30 3.65
N VAL A 49 4.89 -19.90 2.47
CA VAL A 49 3.62 -20.52 2.10
C VAL A 49 3.30 -21.68 3.05
N MET A 50 4.26 -22.57 3.34
CA MET A 50 4.03 -23.66 4.30
C MET A 50 3.72 -23.13 5.70
N LEU A 51 4.49 -22.14 6.17
CA LEU A 51 4.28 -21.50 7.46
C LEU A 51 2.90 -20.84 7.54
N LEU A 52 2.50 -20.10 6.51
CA LEU A 52 1.21 -19.43 6.45
C LEU A 52 0.07 -20.44 6.55
N HIS A 53 0.13 -21.56 5.83
CA HIS A 53 -0.92 -22.59 5.90
C HIS A 53 -0.96 -23.29 7.25
N LEU A 54 0.21 -23.56 7.85
CA LEU A 54 0.29 -24.15 9.18
C LEU A 54 -0.31 -23.23 10.24
N VAL A 55 0.05 -21.95 10.22
CA VAL A 55 -0.48 -20.92 11.12
C VAL A 55 -1.98 -20.72 10.87
N TRP A 56 -2.40 -20.65 9.60
CA TRP A 56 -3.81 -20.52 9.24
C TRP A 56 -4.63 -21.69 9.78
N LEU A 57 -4.15 -22.93 9.63
CA LEU A 57 -4.80 -24.12 10.16
C LEU A 57 -4.87 -24.06 11.69
N PHE A 58 -3.75 -23.74 12.35
CA PHE A 58 -3.68 -23.58 13.80
C PHE A 58 -4.69 -22.55 14.31
N LYS A 59 -4.75 -21.38 13.66
CA LYS A 59 -5.68 -20.31 14.05
C LYS A 59 -7.13 -20.70 13.80
N ARG A 60 -7.44 -21.67 12.92
CA ARG A 60 -8.82 -22.17 12.68
C ARG A 60 -9.28 -23.26 13.64
N LEU A 61 -8.39 -23.84 14.44
CA LEU A 61 -8.77 -24.73 15.54
C LEU A 61 -9.71 -24.02 16.53
N PRO A 62 -10.55 -24.76 17.28
CA PRO A 62 -11.46 -24.20 18.28
C PRO A 62 -10.72 -23.80 19.57
N LEU A 63 -9.60 -23.10 19.43
CA LEU A 63 -8.83 -22.51 20.52
C LEU A 63 -9.33 -21.08 20.78
N PRO A 64 -9.18 -20.54 22.01
CA PRO A 64 -9.48 -19.15 22.29
C PRO A 64 -8.78 -18.21 21.31
N ALA A 65 -9.55 -17.32 20.68
CA ALA A 65 -8.99 -16.31 19.78
C ALA A 65 -8.09 -15.35 20.57
N PHE A 66 -6.99 -14.93 19.96
CA PHE A 66 -6.10 -13.92 20.52
C PHE A 66 -5.58 -13.02 19.42
N SER A 67 -5.25 -11.79 19.80
CA SER A 67 -4.47 -10.84 19.01
C SER A 67 -3.35 -10.25 19.86
N ALA A 68 -2.29 -9.79 19.20
CA ALA A 68 -1.11 -9.20 19.83
C ALA A 68 -0.55 -8.08 18.94
N HIS A 69 -1.33 -7.02 18.72
CA HIS A 69 -1.00 -5.93 17.79
C HIS A 69 0.35 -5.28 18.09
N GLN A 70 0.66 -5.00 19.36
CA GLN A 70 1.94 -4.36 19.70
C GLN A 70 3.13 -5.30 19.43
N LEU A 71 2.96 -6.60 19.62
CA LEU A 71 4.00 -7.58 19.30
C LEU A 71 4.18 -7.71 17.79
N LEU A 72 3.06 -7.75 17.04
CA LEU A 72 3.06 -7.78 15.58
C LEU A 72 3.84 -6.59 15.01
N GLN A 73 3.47 -5.38 15.43
CA GLN A 73 4.12 -4.17 14.92
C GLN A 73 5.60 -4.10 15.30
N LYS A 74 5.96 -4.46 16.55
CA LYS A 74 7.36 -4.53 16.98
C LYS A 74 8.18 -5.51 16.14
N LEU A 75 7.63 -6.68 15.83
CA LEU A 75 8.31 -7.67 15.00
C LEU A 75 8.48 -7.18 13.57
N ILE A 76 7.44 -6.58 12.97
CA ILE A 76 7.53 -6.01 11.62
C ILE A 76 8.60 -4.91 11.56
N CYS A 77 8.55 -3.93 12.46
CA CYS A 77 9.57 -2.87 12.53
C CYS A 77 10.98 -3.44 12.73
N TRP A 78 11.13 -4.46 13.59
CA TRP A 78 12.42 -5.14 13.77
C TRP A 78 12.91 -5.82 12.47
N PHE A 79 12.03 -6.53 11.75
CA PHE A 79 12.38 -7.10 10.46
C PHE A 79 12.72 -6.03 9.42
N CYS A 80 11.96 -4.93 9.38
CA CYS A 80 12.24 -3.79 8.50
C CYS A 80 13.63 -3.20 8.77
N ILE A 81 13.97 -2.92 10.03
CA ILE A 81 15.28 -2.38 10.41
C ILE A 81 16.41 -3.35 10.05
N HIS A 82 16.24 -4.64 10.33
CA HIS A 82 17.35 -5.58 10.28
C HIS A 82 17.49 -6.37 8.97
N PHE A 83 16.41 -6.70 8.27
CA PHE A 83 16.42 -7.67 7.16
C PHE A 83 15.82 -7.17 5.84
N VAL A 84 14.94 -6.17 5.87
CA VAL A 84 14.31 -5.63 4.66
C VAL A 84 15.22 -4.58 4.01
N LYS A 85 15.40 -4.66 2.69
CA LYS A 85 16.20 -3.70 1.94
C LYS A 85 15.76 -2.26 2.14
N LYS A 86 16.72 -1.34 2.06
CA LYS A 86 16.47 0.10 2.12
C LYS A 86 15.40 0.53 1.12
N GLU A 87 15.48 0.05 -0.12
CA GLU A 87 14.51 0.38 -1.17
C GLU A 87 13.10 -0.07 -0.81
N ALA A 88 12.95 -1.31 -0.32
CA ALA A 88 11.67 -1.85 0.12
C ALA A 88 11.11 -1.07 1.32
N ASN A 89 11.95 -0.71 2.30
CA ASN A 89 11.56 0.14 3.42
C ASN A 89 11.08 1.53 2.98
N LEU A 90 11.77 2.16 2.02
CA LEU A 90 11.35 3.44 1.45
C LEU A 90 10.01 3.31 0.71
N LEU A 91 9.82 2.22 -0.05
CA LEU A 91 8.54 1.92 -0.70
C LEU A 91 7.41 1.72 0.32
N ILE A 92 7.67 1.06 1.45
CA ILE A 92 6.70 0.90 2.54
C ILE A 92 6.31 2.28 3.12
N LEU A 93 7.30 3.10 3.52
CA LEU A 93 7.01 4.43 4.10
C LEU A 93 6.28 5.34 3.10
N ARG A 94 6.69 5.28 1.83
CA ARG A 94 6.06 6.03 0.76
C ARG A 94 4.62 5.58 0.51
N HIS A 95 4.33 4.29 0.60
CA HIS A 95 2.97 3.76 0.45
C HIS A 95 1.99 4.40 1.44
N TYR A 96 2.35 4.48 2.73
CA TYR A 96 1.56 5.18 3.76
C TYR A 96 1.23 6.62 3.34
N ALA A 97 2.21 7.34 2.81
CA ALA A 97 2.02 8.72 2.37
C ALA A 97 1.15 8.81 1.10
N THR A 98 1.32 7.91 0.13
CA THR A 98 0.50 7.90 -1.09
C THR A 98 -0.97 7.59 -0.76
N GLU A 99 -1.23 6.59 0.08
CA GLU A 99 -2.59 6.21 0.45
C GLU A 99 -3.25 7.29 1.30
N SER A 100 -2.55 7.82 2.31
CA SER A 100 -3.06 8.92 3.14
C SER A 100 -3.48 10.13 2.29
N ASN A 101 -2.70 10.48 1.27
CA ASN A 101 -3.03 11.57 0.34
C ASN A 101 -4.28 11.25 -0.50
N ILE A 102 -4.39 10.02 -1.02
CA ILE A 102 -5.54 9.58 -1.80
C ILE A 102 -6.83 9.61 -0.96
N LEU A 103 -6.76 9.14 0.29
CA LEU A 103 -7.87 9.20 1.23
C LEU A 103 -8.24 10.64 1.59
N ASN A 104 -7.25 11.48 1.88
CA ASN A 104 -7.47 12.90 2.17
C ASN A 104 -8.06 13.66 0.98
N PHE A 105 -7.65 13.32 -0.24
CA PHE A 105 -8.24 13.87 -1.45
C PHE A 105 -9.73 13.48 -1.56
N LEU A 106 -10.06 12.21 -1.31
CA LEU A 106 -11.45 11.76 -1.27
C LEU A 106 -12.25 12.48 -0.20
N ILE A 107 -11.72 12.61 1.02
CA ILE A 107 -12.37 13.30 2.14
C ILE A 107 -12.69 14.74 1.76
N ALA A 108 -11.70 15.51 1.30
CA ALA A 108 -11.87 16.91 0.94
C ALA A 108 -12.84 17.10 -0.24
N ASN A 109 -12.90 16.15 -1.19
CA ASN A 109 -13.69 16.31 -2.40
C ASN A 109 -15.00 15.50 -2.41
N SER A 110 -15.40 14.92 -1.29
CA SER A 110 -16.70 14.24 -1.15
C SER A 110 -17.70 15.13 -0.42
N ASP A 111 -18.99 14.92 -0.68
CA ASP A 111 -20.04 15.68 0.02
C ASP A 111 -20.24 15.04 1.40
N THR A 112 -19.68 15.66 2.44
CA THR A 112 -19.68 15.16 3.83
C THR A 112 -21.03 15.29 4.55
N GLN A 113 -22.15 15.26 3.80
CA GLN A 113 -23.50 15.45 4.35
C GLN A 113 -23.87 14.47 5.49
N HIS A 114 -23.15 13.35 5.60
CA HIS A 114 -23.38 12.33 6.63
C HIS A 114 -22.49 12.49 7.87
N ASN A 115 -21.37 13.22 7.79
CA ASN A 115 -20.44 13.36 8.92
C ASN A 115 -19.55 14.61 8.79
N GLU A 116 -20.01 15.74 9.34
CA GLU A 116 -19.23 16.99 9.41
C GLU A 116 -17.94 16.87 10.25
N ASN A 117 -17.78 15.77 11.00
CA ASN A 117 -16.61 15.52 11.84
C ASN A 117 -15.60 14.54 11.22
N LEU A 118 -15.74 14.19 9.94
CA LEU A 118 -14.77 13.30 9.28
C LEU A 118 -13.39 13.98 9.27
N LYS A 119 -12.43 13.38 9.96
CA LYS A 119 -11.08 13.92 10.10
C LYS A 119 -10.18 13.44 8.96
N PRO A 120 -9.26 14.28 8.48
CA PRO A 120 -8.24 13.83 7.55
C PRO A 120 -7.34 12.76 8.20
N VAL A 121 -6.89 11.83 7.38
CA VAL A 121 -5.91 10.82 7.73
C VAL A 121 -4.54 11.50 7.91
N ASN A 122 -3.93 11.29 9.08
CA ASN A 122 -2.62 11.85 9.43
C ASN A 122 -1.60 10.73 9.68
N LEU A 123 -1.35 9.91 8.64
CA LEU A 123 -0.51 8.73 8.73
C LEU A 123 0.69 8.83 7.78
N TYR A 124 1.66 9.67 8.15
CA TYR A 124 2.85 9.97 7.34
C TYR A 124 4.15 9.60 8.08
N PRO A 125 4.41 8.31 8.38
CA PRO A 125 5.64 7.89 9.05
C PRO A 125 6.85 8.26 8.18
N LYS A 126 7.88 8.84 8.81
CA LYS A 126 9.13 9.25 8.15
C LYS A 126 10.25 8.26 8.40
N THR A 127 10.14 7.48 9.46
CA THR A 127 11.08 6.43 9.84
C THR A 127 10.37 5.10 10.08
N ILE A 128 11.13 4.00 10.04
CA ILE A 128 10.60 2.68 10.40
C ILE A 128 10.13 2.63 11.87
N GLN A 129 10.72 3.47 12.73
CA GLN A 129 10.34 3.56 14.13
C GLN A 129 8.97 4.24 14.31
N ASP A 130 8.64 5.22 13.46
CA ASP A 130 7.34 5.91 13.48
C ASP A 130 6.18 4.97 13.20
N MET A 131 6.42 3.91 12.41
CA MET A 131 5.44 2.86 12.14
C MET A 131 5.04 2.10 13.41
N LEU A 132 5.76 2.19 14.53
CA LEU A 132 5.27 1.63 15.80
C LEU A 132 4.00 2.32 16.30
N GLY A 133 3.85 3.62 16.01
CA GLY A 133 2.64 4.40 16.30
C GLY A 133 1.68 4.46 15.12
N ALA A 134 2.19 4.41 13.89
CA ALA A 134 1.43 4.26 12.66
C ALA A 134 1.41 2.80 12.21
N SER A 135 0.67 1.94 12.92
CA SER A 135 0.72 0.51 12.65
C SER A 135 0.06 0.15 11.31
N PHE A 136 0.42 -1.00 10.75
CA PHE A 136 -0.21 -1.49 9.52
C PHE A 136 -1.70 -1.81 9.72
N VAL A 137 -2.10 -2.15 10.94
CA VAL A 137 -3.52 -2.39 11.25
C VAL A 137 -4.27 -1.06 11.30
N ASP A 138 -3.68 -0.01 11.89
CA ASP A 138 -4.29 1.32 11.92
C ASP A 138 -4.39 1.92 10.51
N HIS A 139 -3.40 1.65 9.66
CA HIS A 139 -3.42 1.99 8.23
C HIS A 139 -4.67 1.44 7.54
N ASP A 140 -4.87 0.13 7.58
CA ASP A 140 -6.02 -0.52 6.93
C ASP A 140 -7.35 -0.06 7.55
N GLN A 141 -7.38 0.15 8.88
CA GLN A 141 -8.57 0.61 9.58
C GLN A 141 -8.99 2.03 9.14
N HIS A 142 -8.05 2.95 8.94
CA HIS A 142 -8.37 4.30 8.45
C HIS A 142 -9.02 4.26 7.06
N LEU A 143 -8.59 3.36 6.16
CA LEU A 143 -9.24 3.17 4.87
C LEU A 143 -10.70 2.73 5.04
N PHE A 144 -10.96 1.75 5.91
CA PHE A 144 -12.31 1.26 6.16
C PHE A 144 -13.21 2.32 6.81
N ASP A 145 -12.72 2.99 7.85
CA ASP A 145 -13.44 4.03 8.56
C ASP A 145 -13.77 5.20 7.62
N THR A 146 -12.80 5.63 6.80
CA THR A 146 -13.02 6.66 5.78
C THR A 146 -14.14 6.27 4.82
N PHE A 147 -14.15 5.03 4.32
CA PHE A 147 -15.20 4.59 3.41
C PHE A 147 -16.57 4.47 4.07
N ALA A 148 -16.60 3.99 5.32
CA ALA A 148 -17.82 3.89 6.11
C ALA A 148 -18.40 5.28 6.40
N ASP A 149 -17.56 6.23 6.82
CA ASP A 149 -17.97 7.59 7.18
C ASP A 149 -18.35 8.45 5.96
N LEU A 150 -17.68 8.26 4.82
CA LEU A 150 -18.10 8.86 3.55
C LEU A 150 -19.46 8.35 3.08
N GLY A 151 -19.85 7.15 3.51
CA GLY A 151 -21.14 6.54 3.21
C GLY A 151 -21.35 6.21 1.74
N GLU A 152 -22.62 6.24 1.33
CA GLU A 152 -23.06 5.93 -0.03
C GLU A 152 -22.53 6.97 -1.03
N TRP A 153 -21.93 6.48 -2.11
CA TRP A 153 -21.42 7.36 -3.15
C TRP A 153 -22.56 7.85 -4.05
N GLN A 154 -22.85 9.15 -3.98
CA GLN A 154 -23.75 9.81 -4.91
C GLN A 154 -23.03 10.01 -6.24
N LYS A 155 -23.47 9.26 -7.26
CA LYS A 155 -22.83 9.28 -8.58
C LYS A 155 -22.80 10.71 -9.15
N LEU A 156 -21.61 11.19 -9.47
CA LEU A 156 -21.44 12.48 -10.14
C LEU A 156 -21.52 12.27 -11.66
N TYR A 157 -22.43 13.01 -12.31
CA TYR A 157 -22.57 13.00 -13.77
C TYR A 157 -21.63 14.01 -14.45
N ASN A 158 -21.24 15.05 -13.72
CA ASN A 158 -20.28 16.05 -14.16
C ASN A 158 -19.12 16.08 -13.15
N PRO A 159 -17.89 16.34 -13.60
CA PRO A 159 -16.75 16.54 -12.73
C PRO A 159 -16.99 17.69 -11.75
N LYS A 160 -16.33 17.68 -10.59
CA LYS A 160 -16.37 18.83 -9.67
C LYS A 160 -15.71 20.04 -10.34
N SER A 161 -16.36 21.20 -10.25
CA SER A 161 -15.88 22.46 -10.82
C SER A 161 -14.66 23.02 -10.09
N HIS A 162 -14.57 22.74 -8.79
CA HIS A 162 -13.46 23.13 -7.93
C HIS A 162 -12.95 21.91 -7.17
N ILE A 163 -11.64 21.65 -7.29
CA ILE A 163 -10.96 20.55 -6.62
C ILE A 163 -10.21 21.11 -5.41
N GLN A 164 -10.43 20.50 -4.25
CA GLN A 164 -9.83 20.87 -2.98
C GLN A 164 -8.58 20.03 -2.72
N TRP A 165 -7.49 20.69 -2.31
CA TRP A 165 -6.19 20.09 -2.03
C TRP A 165 -5.69 20.36 -0.60
N GLU A 166 -6.57 20.85 0.28
CA GLU A 166 -6.25 21.37 1.62
C GLU A 166 -5.55 20.36 2.56
N HIS A 167 -5.80 19.07 2.37
CA HIS A 167 -5.21 17.98 3.16
C HIS A 167 -4.13 17.19 2.40
N TRP A 168 -3.79 17.63 1.20
CA TRP A 168 -2.77 16.99 0.36
C TRP A 168 -1.37 17.42 0.82
N GLN A 169 -0.51 16.43 1.06
CA GLN A 169 0.86 16.60 1.51
C GLN A 169 1.82 16.02 0.45
N PRO A 170 2.47 16.86 -0.38
CA PRO A 170 3.44 16.39 -1.36
C PRO A 170 4.54 15.55 -0.71
N ILE A 171 4.88 14.43 -1.34
CA ILE A 171 5.88 13.51 -0.81
C ILE A 171 7.28 14.01 -1.14
N ASN A 172 8.02 14.42 -0.11
CA ASN A 172 9.45 14.69 -0.22
C ASN A 172 10.27 13.47 0.25
N MET A 173 11.03 12.88 -0.65
CA MET A 173 11.80 11.67 -0.34
C MET A 173 12.97 11.92 0.62
N ASP A 174 13.44 13.17 0.74
CA ASP A 174 14.52 13.56 1.66
C ASP A 174 14.06 13.54 3.13
N GLU A 175 12.76 13.52 3.39
CA GLU A 175 12.21 13.42 4.74
C GLU A 175 12.19 11.98 5.28
N PHE A 176 12.37 10.96 4.42
CA PHE A 176 12.39 9.57 4.86
C PHE A 176 13.78 9.14 5.33
N GLU A 177 13.87 8.64 6.56
CA GLU A 177 15.13 8.19 7.15
C GLU A 177 15.14 6.67 7.28
N VAL A 178 15.95 6.02 6.44
CA VAL A 178 16.18 4.57 6.47
C VAL A 178 17.67 4.28 6.44
N GLU A 179 18.19 3.75 7.55
CA GLU A 179 19.56 3.26 7.67
C GLU A 179 19.75 1.96 6.89
N GLU A 180 20.84 1.89 6.12
CA GLU A 180 21.23 0.66 5.42
C GLU A 180 22.05 -0.26 6.33
N ARG A 181 21.71 -1.55 6.36
CA ARG A 181 22.44 -2.57 7.13
C ARG A 181 22.84 -3.73 6.25
N ARG A 182 23.98 -4.34 6.56
CA ARG A 182 24.53 -5.50 5.80
C ARG A 182 23.61 -6.72 5.81
N THR A 183 22.73 -6.82 6.80
CA THR A 183 21.76 -7.91 6.96
C THR A 183 20.48 -7.69 6.15
N GLN A 184 20.30 -6.52 5.51
CA GLN A 184 19.11 -6.20 4.74
C GLN A 184 19.17 -6.82 3.33
N PHE A 185 18.69 -8.05 3.21
CA PHE A 185 18.71 -8.80 1.94
C PHE A 185 17.31 -9.11 1.37
N LEU A 186 16.25 -8.99 2.18
CA LEU A 186 14.88 -9.27 1.77
C LEU A 186 14.38 -8.15 0.87
N ASP A 187 13.94 -8.53 -0.34
CA ASP A 187 13.20 -7.64 -1.23
C ASP A 187 11.77 -7.43 -0.71
N PHE A 188 11.06 -6.48 -1.33
CA PHE A 188 9.73 -6.08 -0.91
C PHE A 188 8.76 -7.27 -0.82
N GLU A 189 8.72 -8.12 -1.86
CA GLU A 189 7.81 -9.27 -1.91
C GLU A 189 8.13 -10.34 -0.87
N SER A 190 9.42 -10.64 -0.63
CA SER A 190 9.84 -11.61 0.38
C SER A 190 9.53 -11.11 1.78
N ALA A 191 9.75 -9.82 2.04
CA ALA A 191 9.41 -9.17 3.31
C ALA A 191 7.90 -9.21 3.56
N HIS A 192 7.10 -8.85 2.55
CA HIS A 192 5.65 -8.92 2.65
C HIS A 192 5.15 -10.35 2.91
N ALA A 193 5.73 -11.37 2.26
CA ALA A 193 5.38 -12.77 2.52
C ALA A 193 5.62 -13.19 3.98
N LEU A 194 6.71 -12.72 4.59
CA LEU A 194 6.97 -12.90 6.01
C LEU A 194 5.91 -12.17 6.87
N PHE A 195 5.60 -10.91 6.53
CA PHE A 195 4.62 -10.13 7.28
C PHE A 195 3.24 -10.77 7.25
N MET A 196 2.79 -11.30 6.11
CA MET A 196 1.54 -12.06 6.02
C MET A 196 1.47 -13.23 7.01
N CYS A 197 2.59 -13.92 7.24
CA CYS A 197 2.67 -14.99 8.24
C CYS A 197 2.51 -14.44 9.66
N LEU A 198 3.14 -13.30 9.96
CA LEU A 198 3.04 -12.64 11.26
C LEU A 198 1.61 -12.13 11.52
N PHE A 199 0.98 -11.49 10.54
CA PHE A 199 -0.42 -11.07 10.61
C PHE A 199 -1.33 -12.25 10.89
N CYS A 200 -1.18 -13.35 10.14
CA CYS A 200 -2.01 -14.55 10.35
C CYS A 200 -1.85 -15.10 11.77
N LEU A 201 -0.63 -15.11 12.31
CA LEU A 201 -0.34 -15.63 13.63
C LEU A 201 -0.89 -14.73 14.75
N LEU A 202 -0.66 -13.42 14.64
CA LEU A 202 -0.80 -12.45 15.73
C LEU A 202 -2.09 -11.63 15.69
N LEU A 203 -2.93 -11.80 14.67
CA LEU A 203 -4.28 -11.22 14.61
C LEU A 203 -5.36 -12.26 14.88
N THR A 204 -6.54 -11.82 15.26
CA THR A 204 -7.74 -12.67 15.24
C THR A 204 -8.12 -13.08 13.82
N LYS A 205 -9.07 -14.01 13.69
CA LYS A 205 -9.54 -14.52 12.39
C LYS A 205 -10.19 -13.41 11.54
N GLU A 206 -10.87 -12.51 12.21
CA GLU A 206 -11.62 -11.39 11.67
C GLU A 206 -10.64 -10.27 11.27
N GLU A 207 -9.79 -9.83 12.19
CA GLU A 207 -8.74 -8.83 11.89
C GLU A 207 -7.82 -9.27 10.75
N TYR A 208 -7.42 -10.55 10.72
CA TYR A 208 -6.61 -11.08 9.61
C TYR A 208 -7.37 -11.05 8.29
N ARG A 209 -8.67 -11.40 8.29
CA ARG A 209 -9.49 -11.32 7.07
C ARG A 209 -9.58 -9.88 6.57
N ASP A 210 -9.75 -8.93 7.49
CA ASP A 210 -9.92 -7.53 7.15
C ASP A 210 -8.60 -6.97 6.58
N ALA A 211 -7.45 -7.23 7.22
CA ALA A 211 -6.13 -6.84 6.71
C ALA A 211 -5.83 -7.38 5.29
N ILE A 212 -6.14 -8.65 5.01
CA ILE A 212 -5.86 -9.23 3.68
C ILE A 212 -6.87 -8.85 2.59
N ASN A 213 -7.96 -8.17 2.95
CA ASN A 213 -8.98 -7.68 2.03
C ASN A 213 -9.08 -6.13 2.04
N GLY A 214 -8.17 -5.42 2.72
CA GLY A 214 -8.16 -3.95 2.80
C GLY A 214 -8.20 -3.27 1.44
N PHE A 215 -7.35 -3.74 0.54
CA PHE A 215 -7.24 -3.24 -0.83
C PHE A 215 -8.34 -3.75 -1.78
N ASN A 216 -9.41 -4.40 -1.29
CA ASN A 216 -10.59 -4.69 -2.12
C ASN A 216 -11.29 -3.42 -2.64
N LEU A 217 -11.02 -2.27 -2.01
CA LEU A 217 -11.65 -0.98 -2.32
C LEU A 217 -10.93 -0.17 -3.41
N ASP A 218 -9.80 -0.64 -3.96
CA ASP A 218 -9.01 0.09 -4.98
C ASP A 218 -9.88 0.58 -6.15
N GLN A 219 -10.71 -0.30 -6.72
CA GLN A 219 -11.59 0.08 -7.83
C GLN A 219 -12.65 1.11 -7.40
N SER A 220 -13.17 1.00 -6.19
CA SER A 220 -14.14 1.96 -5.65
C SER A 220 -13.48 3.34 -5.48
N ILE A 221 -12.26 3.40 -4.94
CA ILE A 221 -11.45 4.63 -4.85
C ILE A 221 -11.30 5.24 -6.24
N ALA A 222 -10.84 4.45 -7.21
CA ALA A 222 -10.57 4.90 -8.57
C ALA A 222 -11.83 5.47 -9.26
N ILE A 223 -12.99 4.81 -9.08
CA ILE A 223 -14.27 5.28 -9.63
C ILE A 223 -14.69 6.61 -8.99
N ARG A 224 -14.60 6.74 -7.66
CA ARG A 224 -14.98 7.97 -6.94
C ARG A 224 -14.10 9.14 -7.37
N ILE A 225 -12.79 8.95 -7.38
CA ILE A 225 -11.82 9.97 -7.82
C ILE A 225 -12.00 10.30 -9.30
N GLY A 226 -12.16 9.29 -10.15
CA GLY A 226 -12.40 9.47 -11.58
C GLY A 226 -13.64 10.31 -11.87
N GLN A 227 -14.71 10.14 -11.08
CA GLN A 227 -15.90 10.99 -11.18
C GLN A 227 -15.63 12.42 -10.68
N ILE A 228 -14.90 12.59 -9.58
CA ILE A 228 -14.52 13.91 -9.05
C ILE A 228 -13.73 14.71 -10.10
N ILE A 229 -12.72 14.10 -10.72
CA ILE A 229 -11.79 14.81 -11.63
C ILE A 229 -12.16 14.70 -13.11
N GLY A 230 -13.24 13.98 -13.45
CA GLY A 230 -13.69 13.78 -14.82
C GLY A 230 -12.83 12.84 -15.65
N ASP A 231 -12.19 11.85 -15.03
CA ASP A 231 -11.39 10.83 -15.70
C ASP A 231 -11.88 9.42 -15.34
N PRO A 232 -12.79 8.85 -16.13
CA PRO A 232 -13.29 7.50 -15.89
C PRO A 232 -12.23 6.41 -16.13
N SER A 233 -11.10 6.74 -16.78
CA SER A 233 -10.07 5.74 -17.11
C SER A 233 -9.27 5.29 -15.89
N LEU A 234 -9.31 6.03 -14.78
CA LEU A 234 -8.62 5.68 -13.54
C LEU A 234 -8.99 4.29 -13.00
N SER A 235 -10.21 3.82 -13.23
CA SER A 235 -10.61 2.47 -12.81
C SER A 235 -9.78 1.36 -13.46
N ASN A 236 -9.15 1.63 -14.62
CA ASN A 236 -8.27 0.67 -15.28
C ASN A 236 -6.93 0.48 -14.56
N MET A 237 -6.55 1.40 -13.66
CA MET A 237 -5.35 1.26 -12.83
C MET A 237 -5.58 0.31 -11.64
N ALA A 238 -6.84 0.08 -11.26
CA ALA A 238 -7.17 -0.80 -10.15
C ALA A 238 -7.18 -2.27 -10.59
N TYR A 239 -6.21 -3.04 -10.08
CA TYR A 239 -6.18 -4.49 -10.22
C TYR A 239 -7.17 -5.19 -9.27
N ASN A 240 -7.28 -4.69 -8.03
CA ASN A 240 -8.22 -5.23 -7.05
C ASN A 240 -9.61 -4.66 -7.31
N GLN A 241 -10.49 -5.52 -7.81
CA GLN A 241 -11.82 -5.17 -8.28
C GLN A 241 -12.88 -6.02 -7.59
N TYR A 242 -14.13 -5.56 -7.63
CA TYR A 242 -15.30 -6.26 -7.08
C TYR A 242 -15.17 -6.54 -5.56
N PRO A 243 -15.37 -5.53 -4.70
CA PRO A 243 -15.07 -5.61 -3.26
C PRO A 243 -15.83 -6.70 -2.49
N LEU A 244 -16.95 -7.21 -3.04
CA LEU A 244 -17.71 -8.33 -2.48
C LEU A 244 -17.01 -9.69 -2.59
N TYR A 245 -15.94 -9.78 -3.39
CA TYR A 245 -15.14 -10.99 -3.51
C TYR A 245 -14.06 -11.02 -2.42
N PHE A 246 -14.37 -11.70 -1.31
CA PHE A 246 -13.39 -11.95 -0.26
C PHE A 246 -12.42 -13.06 -0.67
N VAL A 247 -11.12 -12.77 -0.56
CA VAL A 247 -10.08 -13.75 -0.84
C VAL A 247 -9.59 -14.44 0.42
N GLY A 248 -9.16 -15.69 0.25
CA GLY A 248 -8.31 -16.37 1.23
C GLY A 248 -6.84 -15.96 1.09
N PRO A 249 -5.92 -16.68 1.75
CA PRO A 249 -4.49 -16.37 1.70
C PRO A 249 -3.83 -16.62 0.33
N TRP A 250 -4.56 -17.22 -0.61
CA TRP A 250 -4.05 -17.50 -1.95
C TRP A 250 -3.91 -16.22 -2.77
N ASN A 251 -2.80 -16.07 -3.48
CA ASN A 251 -2.46 -14.92 -4.32
C ASN A 251 -2.29 -13.57 -3.60
N LEU A 252 -2.25 -13.56 -2.26
CA LEU A 252 -2.23 -12.34 -1.47
C LEU A 252 -1.01 -11.44 -1.76
N GLY A 253 0.16 -12.05 -2.00
CA GLY A 253 1.38 -11.31 -2.35
C GLY A 253 1.26 -10.49 -3.64
N GLN A 254 0.61 -11.03 -4.67
CA GLN A 254 0.39 -10.29 -5.92
C GLN A 254 -0.60 -9.15 -5.70
N ARG A 255 -1.70 -9.41 -4.98
CA ARG A 255 -2.75 -8.40 -4.75
C ARG A 255 -2.22 -7.18 -4.00
N PHE A 256 -1.41 -7.41 -2.97
CA PHE A 256 -0.74 -6.34 -2.22
C PHE A 256 0.21 -5.53 -3.08
N LEU A 257 1.04 -6.20 -3.90
CA LEU A 257 1.94 -5.50 -4.82
C LEU A 257 1.16 -4.62 -5.81
N MET A 258 0.07 -5.15 -6.36
CA MET A 258 -0.78 -4.40 -7.29
C MET A 258 -1.51 -3.24 -6.63
N HIS A 259 -1.90 -3.37 -5.35
CA HIS A 259 -2.43 -2.26 -4.56
C HIS A 259 -1.39 -1.15 -4.37
N GLY A 260 -0.14 -1.50 -4.02
CA GLY A 260 0.94 -0.51 -3.93
C GLY A 260 1.19 0.22 -5.24
N PHE A 261 1.14 -0.48 -6.40
CA PHE A 261 1.21 0.18 -7.70
C PHE A 261 0.00 1.08 -7.96
N PHE A 262 -1.20 0.65 -7.59
CA PHE A 262 -2.41 1.46 -7.72
C PHE A 262 -2.27 2.80 -6.97
N THR A 263 -1.81 2.78 -5.71
CA THR A 263 -1.65 4.03 -4.94
C THR A 263 -0.55 4.93 -5.52
N GLU A 264 0.56 4.36 -5.99
CA GLU A 264 1.64 5.12 -6.66
C GLU A 264 1.15 5.81 -7.95
N HIS A 265 0.42 5.06 -8.79
CA HIS A 265 -0.07 5.59 -10.06
C HIS A 265 -1.10 6.69 -9.85
N LEU A 266 -2.05 6.44 -8.94
CA LEU A 266 -3.10 7.38 -8.62
C LEU A 266 -2.55 8.64 -7.94
N TYR A 267 -1.59 8.50 -7.04
CA TYR A 267 -0.90 9.64 -6.42
C TYR A 267 -0.21 10.51 -7.48
N ALA A 268 0.55 9.91 -8.41
CA ALA A 268 1.29 10.65 -9.43
C ALA A 268 0.36 11.43 -10.39
N GLU A 269 -0.78 10.82 -10.75
CA GLU A 269 -1.81 11.50 -11.57
C GLU A 269 -2.41 12.70 -10.84
N LEU A 270 -2.79 12.53 -9.57
CA LEU A 270 -3.37 13.60 -8.75
C LEU A 270 -2.35 14.72 -8.48
N GLU A 271 -1.11 14.39 -8.16
CA GLU A 271 -0.04 15.37 -7.93
C GLU A 271 0.27 16.19 -9.19
N THR A 272 0.23 15.55 -10.36
CA THR A 272 0.38 16.24 -11.66
C THR A 272 -0.75 17.25 -11.87
N ARG A 273 -2.01 16.88 -11.55
CA ARG A 273 -3.16 17.79 -11.65
C ARG A 273 -3.09 18.92 -10.64
N ARG A 274 -2.72 18.62 -9.40
CA ARG A 274 -2.53 19.63 -8.34
C ARG A 274 -1.51 20.67 -8.77
N THR A 275 -0.35 20.24 -9.25
CA THR A 275 0.72 21.14 -9.70
C THR A 275 0.27 22.00 -10.88
N LYS A 276 -0.44 21.42 -11.86
CA LYS A 276 -1.03 22.19 -12.98
C LYS A 276 -2.09 23.20 -12.55
N SER A 277 -2.80 22.96 -11.45
CA SER A 277 -3.79 23.91 -10.92
C SER A 277 -3.17 25.10 -10.17
N LEU A 278 -1.89 25.00 -9.78
CA LEU A 278 -1.13 26.06 -9.10
C LEU A 278 -0.39 26.98 -10.07
N THR A 279 -0.22 26.57 -11.33
CA THR A 279 0.43 27.33 -12.41
C THR A 279 -0.57 28.05 -13.27
#